data_AF-A0A0M0GLG6-F1
#
_entry.id   AF-A0A0M0GLG6-F1
#
_cell.length_a   1.000
_cell.length_b   1.000
_cell.length_c   1.000
_cell.angle_alpha   90.00
_cell.angle_beta   90.00
_cell.angle_gamma   90.00
#
_symmetry.space_group_name_H-M   'P 1'
#
loop_
_entity.id
_entity.type
_entity.pdbx_description
1 polymer ?
#
loop_
_entity_poly.entity_id
_entity_poly.type
_entity_poly.pdbx_seq_one_letter_code
_entity_poly.pdbx_strand_id
1 'polypeptide(L)'
;MEQETMGMLISGFSIIMGITFIVVLLLLFSKKRKSFRTAYGLMIGYIIFFSWSVSQALNAISFDVNHPMASEEISLRLGIAGILWAISMLFLILGLIKFSYTKRTKAETSHKQHI
;
A
#
# COMPACT_ATOMS: atom_id res chain seq x y z
N MET A 1 21.77 11.94 6.60
CA MET A 1 20.95 12.50 5.49
C MET A 1 20.66 13.94 5.85
N GLU A 2 20.80 14.89 4.94
CA GLU A 2 20.48 16.28 5.25
C GLU A 2 18.97 16.38 5.52
N GLN A 3 18.59 17.18 6.52
CA GLN A 3 17.20 17.29 6.97
C GLN A 3 16.26 17.73 5.84
N GLU A 4 16.81 18.50 4.89
CA GLU A 4 16.10 18.99 3.71
C GLU A 4 15.83 17.89 2.66
N THR A 5 16.76 16.95 2.45
CA THR A 5 16.57 15.84 1.50
C THR A 5 15.55 14.81 2.03
N MET A 6 15.55 14.56 3.34
CA MET A 6 14.51 13.76 4.02
C MET A 6 13.13 14.40 3.87
N GLY A 7 13.00 15.71 4.07
CA GLY A 7 11.74 16.43 3.92
C GLY A 7 11.17 16.37 2.49
N MET A 8 12.04 16.50 1.48
CA MET A 8 11.63 16.40 0.07
C MET A 8 11.15 14.98 -0.28
N LEU A 9 11.81 13.94 0.26
CA LEU A 9 11.38 12.55 0.05
C LEU A 9 10.03 12.24 0.72
N ILE A 10 9.85 12.68 1.97
CA ILE A 10 8.59 12.49 2.72
C ILE A 10 7.42 13.20 2.02
N SER A 11 7.63 14.45 1.61
CA SER A 11 6.60 15.24 0.92
C SER A 11 6.21 14.63 -0.43
N GLY A 12 7.19 14.22 -1.25
CA GLY A 12 6.94 13.55 -2.53
C GLY A 12 6.17 12.23 -2.36
N PHE A 13 6.58 11.40 -1.40
CA PHE A 13 5.87 10.16 -1.05
C PHE A 13 4.43 10.44 -0.60
N SER A 14 4.24 11.44 0.26
CA SER A 14 2.92 11.82 0.78
C SER A 14 1.96 12.25 -0.34
N ILE A 15 2.43 13.04 -1.31
CA ILE A 15 1.62 13.48 -2.46
C ILE A 15 1.16 12.27 -3.29
N ILE A 16 2.09 11.38 -3.66
CA ILE A 16 1.78 10.21 -4.50
C ILE A 16 0.81 9.27 -3.77
N MET A 17 1.04 9.02 -2.48
CA MET A 17 0.17 8.19 -1.66
C MET A 17 -1.22 8.82 -1.48
N GLY A 18 -1.29 10.13 -1.29
CA GLY A 18 -2.55 10.88 -1.22
C GLY A 18 -3.37 10.78 -2.50
N ILE A 19 -2.75 11.02 -3.67
CA ILE A 19 -3.40 10.88 -4.97
C ILE A 19 -3.90 9.44 -5.16
N THR A 20 -3.05 8.45 -4.85
CA THR A 20 -3.40 7.03 -4.98
C THR A 20 -4.60 6.67 -4.09
N PHE A 21 -4.62 7.16 -2.86
CA PHE A 21 -5.73 6.96 -1.92
C PHE A 21 -7.04 7.58 -2.43
N ILE A 22 -7.00 8.80 -2.96
CA ILE A 22 -8.16 9.48 -3.55
C ILE A 22 -8.69 8.69 -4.75
N VAL A 23 -7.82 8.24 -5.64
CA VAL A 23 -8.23 7.45 -6.82
C VAL A 23 -8.89 6.14 -6.39
N VAL A 24 -8.34 5.43 -5.40
CA VAL A 24 -8.92 4.18 -4.88
C VAL A 24 -10.25 4.44 -4.18
N LEU A 25 -10.40 5.53 -3.43
CA LEU A 25 -11.67 5.95 -2.82
C LEU A 25 -12.73 6.25 -3.88
N LEU A 26 -12.38 7.01 -4.92
CA LEU A 26 -13.30 7.31 -6.03
C LEU A 26 -13.76 6.03 -6.73
N LEU A 27 -12.85 5.08 -6.94
CA LEU A 27 -13.19 3.77 -7.52
C LEU A 27 -14.07 2.93 -6.58
N LEU A 28 -13.87 3.01 -5.26
CA LEU A 28 -14.68 2.32 -4.25
C LEU A 28 -16.11 2.86 -4.20
N PHE A 29 -16.30 4.18 -4.26
CA PHE A 29 -17.60 4.84 -4.25
C PHE A 29 -18.35 4.75 -5.60
N SER A 30 -17.67 4.31 -6.66
CA SER A 30 -18.30 4.13 -7.97
C SER A 30 -19.37 3.03 -7.95
N LYS A 31 -20.63 3.44 -8.00
CA LYS A 31 -21.84 2.59 -7.90
C LYS A 31 -21.89 1.43 -8.90
N LYS A 32 -21.15 1.51 -10.02
CA LYS A 32 -21.10 0.48 -11.08
C LYS A 32 -20.22 -0.74 -10.75
N ARG A 33 -19.43 -0.71 -9.65
CA ARG A 33 -18.45 -1.77 -9.32
C ARG A 33 -18.68 -2.42 -7.94
N LYS A 34 -19.93 -2.57 -7.49
CA LYS A 34 -20.27 -3.24 -6.21
C LYS A 34 -19.60 -4.62 -6.02
N SER A 35 -19.43 -5.40 -7.09
CA SER A 35 -18.78 -6.73 -7.04
C SER A 35 -17.28 -6.65 -6.70
N PHE A 36 -16.62 -5.52 -6.98
CA PHE A 36 -15.21 -5.29 -6.71
C PHE A 36 -14.93 -4.58 -5.38
N ARG A 37 -15.97 -4.30 -4.58
CA ARG A 37 -15.85 -3.51 -3.33
C ARG A 37 -14.86 -4.13 -2.34
N THR A 38 -14.81 -5.46 -2.28
CA THR A 38 -13.84 -6.20 -1.44
C THR A 38 -12.40 -6.03 -1.94
N ALA A 39 -12.16 -6.02 -3.25
CA ALA A 39 -10.82 -5.80 -3.82
C ALA A 39 -10.32 -4.38 -3.55
N TYR A 40 -11.22 -3.38 -3.63
CA TYR A 40 -10.89 -2.01 -3.27
C TYR A 40 -10.60 -1.84 -1.78
N GLY A 41 -11.32 -2.55 -0.89
CA GLY A 41 -11.01 -2.59 0.54
C GLY A 41 -9.62 -3.18 0.82
N LEU A 42 -9.23 -4.25 0.11
CA LEU A 42 -7.89 -4.83 0.21
C LEU A 42 -6.81 -3.87 -0.28
N MET A 43 -7.07 -3.10 -1.34
CA MET A 43 -6.16 -2.05 -1.82
C MET A 43 -6.00 -0.90 -0.82
N ILE A 44 -7.08 -0.49 -0.15
CA ILE A 44 -6.99 0.51 0.92
C ILE A 44 -6.14 -0.03 2.08
N GLY A 45 -6.35 -1.30 2.46
CA GLY A 45 -5.52 -1.97 3.45
C GLY A 45 -4.04 -1.96 3.06
N TYR A 46 -3.73 -2.32 1.82
CA TYR A 46 -2.36 -2.23 1.28
C TYR A 46 -1.77 -0.83 1.44
N ILE A 47 -2.48 0.22 1.00
CA ILE A 47 -2.00 1.61 1.06
C ILE A 47 -1.67 2.03 2.50
N ILE A 48 -2.51 1.66 3.47
CA ILE A 48 -2.30 2.01 4.89
C ILE A 48 -1.06 1.30 5.45
N PHE A 49 -0.98 -0.03 5.28
CA PHE A 49 0.15 -0.81 5.79
C PHE A 49 1.48 -0.45 5.10
N PHE A 50 1.43 -0.19 3.79
CA PHE A 50 2.60 0.24 3.02
C PHE A 50 3.07 1.63 3.46
N SER A 51 2.16 2.58 3.65
CA SER A 51 2.52 3.91 4.17
C SER A 51 3.15 3.82 5.55
N TRP A 52 2.63 2.97 6.44
CA TRP A 52 3.19 2.77 7.77
C TRP A 52 4.59 2.15 7.71
N SER A 53 4.79 1.14 6.87
CA SER A 53 6.09 0.52 6.64
C SER A 53 7.13 1.55 6.16
N VAL A 54 6.77 2.40 5.19
CA VAL A 54 7.64 3.45 4.67
C VAL A 54 7.98 4.49 5.75
N SER A 55 7.02 4.90 6.59
CA SER A 55 7.31 5.80 7.72
C SER A 55 8.31 5.20 8.70
N GLN A 56 8.22 3.89 9.00
CA GLN A 56 9.19 3.20 9.86
C GLN A 56 10.57 3.11 9.20
N ALA A 57 10.63 2.83 7.89
CA ALA A 57 11.88 2.81 7.13
C ALA A 57 12.55 4.20 7.09
N LEU A 58 11.77 5.26 6.84
CA LEU A 58 12.25 6.64 6.82
C LEU A 58 12.77 7.07 8.20
N ASN A 59 12.04 6.73 9.26
CA ASN A 59 12.51 6.97 10.64
C ASN A 59 13.81 6.22 10.93
N ALA A 60 13.96 4.96 10.50
CA ALA A 60 15.18 4.19 10.68
C ALA A 60 16.39 4.84 9.97
N ILE A 61 16.18 5.43 8.79
CA ILE A 61 17.26 6.07 8.00
C ILE A 61 17.58 7.49 8.52
N SER A 62 16.64 8.13 9.24
CA SER A 62 16.81 9.46 9.83
C SER A 62 17.51 9.46 11.20
N PHE A 63 17.78 8.30 11.78
CA PHE A 63 18.48 8.23 13.07
C PHE A 63 19.89 8.81 12.98
N ASP A 64 20.20 9.71 13.92
CA ASP A 64 21.50 10.33 14.06
C ASP A 64 22.52 9.32 14.61
N VAL A 65 23.66 9.21 13.93
CA VAL A 65 24.73 8.24 14.17
C VAL A 65 25.56 8.55 15.42
N ASN A 66 25.25 9.63 16.14
CA ASN A 66 25.96 10.04 17.36
C ASN A 66 25.63 9.22 18.62
N HIS A 67 24.76 8.21 18.53
CA HIS A 67 24.45 7.30 19.64
C HIS A 67 25.22 5.96 19.53
N PRO A 68 25.90 5.50 20.60
CA PRO A 68 26.71 4.27 20.59
C PRO A 68 25.93 2.96 20.35
N MET A 69 24.59 2.99 20.30
CA MET A 69 23.71 1.84 19.97
C MET A 69 22.81 2.08 18.75
N ALA A 70 23.14 3.05 17.88
CA ALA A 70 22.30 3.41 16.73
C ALA A 70 22.04 2.22 15.78
N SER A 71 23.02 1.34 15.57
CA SER A 71 22.89 0.21 14.62
C SER A 71 21.79 -0.80 15.00
N GLU A 72 21.61 -1.07 16.30
CA GLU A 72 20.63 -2.05 16.78
C GLU A 72 19.20 -1.54 16.61
N GLU A 73 18.94 -0.28 16.97
CA GLU A 73 17.62 0.33 16.83
C GLU A 73 17.22 0.52 15.37
N ILE A 74 18.18 0.88 14.51
CA ILE A 74 17.96 1.03 13.07
C ILE A 74 17.60 -0.33 12.46
N SER A 75 18.35 -1.39 12.77
CA SER A 75 18.11 -2.73 12.24
C SER A 75 16.75 -3.28 12.69
N LEU A 76 16.36 -3.04 13.95
CA LEU A 76 15.06 -3.45 14.49
C LEU A 76 13.90 -2.71 13.80
N ARG A 77 14.00 -1.39 13.65
CA ARG A 77 12.99 -0.58 12.94
C ARG A 77 12.89 -0.95 11.47
N LEU A 78 14.02 -1.20 10.80
CA LEU A 78 14.06 -1.64 9.41
C LEU A 78 13.47 -3.04 9.24
N GLY A 79 13.72 -3.95 10.19
CA GLY A 79 13.12 -5.29 10.23
C GLY A 79 11.61 -5.23 10.39
N ILE A 80 11.10 -4.41 11.30
CA ILE A 80 9.65 -4.15 11.45
C ILE A 80 9.08 -3.55 10.17
N ALA A 81 9.75 -2.56 9.56
CA ALA A 81 9.34 -1.98 8.29
C ALA A 81 9.24 -3.04 7.19
N GLY A 82 10.21 -3.95 7.10
CA GLY A 82 10.22 -5.05 6.14
C GLY A 82 9.07 -6.04 6.33
N ILE A 83 8.77 -6.42 7.57
CA ILE A 83 7.64 -7.31 7.89
C ILE A 83 6.31 -6.64 7.51
N LEU A 84 6.11 -5.37 7.89
CA LEU A 84 4.90 -4.63 7.53
C LEU A 84 4.78 -4.44 6.01
N TRP A 85 5.90 -4.25 5.31
CA TRP A 85 5.94 -4.21 3.86
C TRP A 85 5.50 -5.54 3.25
N ALA A 86 6.01 -6.67 3.74
CA ALA A 86 5.64 -8.00 3.25
C ALA A 86 4.13 -8.29 3.45
N ILE A 87 3.58 -7.92 4.60
CA ILE A 87 2.15 -8.01 4.87
C ILE A 87 1.36 -7.15 3.88
N SER A 88 1.83 -5.92 3.60
CA SER A 88 1.18 -5.05 2.62
C SER A 88 1.14 -5.71 1.22
N MET A 89 2.25 -6.32 0.78
CA MET A 89 2.31 -6.99 -0.52
C MET A 89 1.33 -8.16 -0.62
N LEU A 90 1.13 -8.90 0.47
CA LEU A 90 0.13 -9.97 0.50
C LEU A 90 -1.29 -9.42 0.25
N PHE A 91 -1.64 -8.29 0.88
CA PHE A 91 -2.92 -7.61 0.65
C PHE A 91 -3.09 -7.16 -0.80
N LEU A 92 -2.03 -6.64 -1.42
CA LEU A 92 -2.05 -6.23 -2.83
C LEU A 92 -2.29 -7.42 -3.77
N ILE A 93 -1.58 -8.53 -3.55
CA ILE A 93 -1.75 -9.75 -4.35
C ILE A 93 -3.17 -10.30 -4.21
N LEU A 94 -3.71 -10.36 -2.99
CA LEU A 94 -5.09 -10.79 -2.76
C LEU A 94 -6.12 -9.86 -3.45
N GLY A 95 -5.88 -8.55 -3.42
CA GLY A 95 -6.69 -7.57 -4.14
C GLY A 95 -6.69 -7.80 -5.65
N LEU A 96 -5.52 -8.06 -6.24
CA LEU A 96 -5.36 -8.35 -7.67
C LEU A 96 -6.02 -9.68 -8.07
N ILE A 97 -5.85 -10.74 -7.28
CA ILE A 97 -6.47 -12.04 -7.52
C ILE A 97 -8.00 -11.88 -7.52
N LYS A 98 -8.56 -11.19 -6.52
CA LYS A 98 -10.00 -10.89 -6.47
C LYS A 98 -10.46 -10.09 -7.69
N PHE A 99 -9.69 -9.09 -8.12
CA PHE A 99 -10.02 -8.32 -9.32
C PHE A 99 -10.04 -9.19 -10.58
N SER A 100 -9.07 -10.08 -10.74
CA SER A 100 -8.98 -11.01 -11.87
C SER A 100 -10.13 -12.03 -11.87
N TYR A 101 -10.45 -12.60 -10.70
CA TYR A 101 -11.51 -13.60 -10.56
C TYR A 101 -12.89 -13.01 -10.88
N THR A 102 -13.21 -11.83 -10.34
CA THR A 102 -14.48 -11.15 -10.61
C THR A 102 -14.63 -10.79 -12.10
N LYS A 103 -13.54 -10.51 -12.82
CA LYS A 103 -13.58 -10.27 -14.28
C LYS A 103 -13.97 -11.53 -15.05
N ARG A 104 -13.45 -12.71 -14.67
CA ARG A 104 -13.82 -14.00 -15.30
C ARG A 104 -15.29 -14.36 -15.10
N THR A 105 -15.80 -14.24 -13.86
CA THR A 105 -17.19 -14.65 -13.56
C THR A 105 -18.22 -13.80 -14.33
N LYS A 106 -17.90 -12.53 -14.59
CA LYS A 106 -18.74 -11.64 -15.41
C LYS A 106 -18.71 -11.98 -16.90
N ALA A 107 -17.60 -12.53 -17.41
CA ALA A 107 -17.47 -12.96 -18.80
C ALA A 107 -18.26 -14.25 -19.07
N GLU A 108 -18.22 -15.22 -18.14
CA GLU A 108 -18.93 -16.50 -18.27
C GLU A 108 -20.46 -16.34 -18.18
N THR A 109 -20.95 -15.41 -17.35
CA THR A 109 -22.38 -15.10 -17.25
C THR A 109 -22.94 -14.40 -18.48
N SER A 110 -22.14 -13.55 -19.16
CA SER A 110 -22.53 -12.92 -20.42
C SER A 110 -22.67 -13.92 -21.57
N HIS A 111 -21.88 -14.99 -21.57
CA HIS A 111 -21.95 -16.04 -22.60
C HIS A 111 -23.16 -16.95 -22.44
N LYS A 112 -23.65 -17.17 -21.21
CA LYS A 112 -24.86 -17.97 -20.94
C LYS A 112 -26.18 -17.24 -21.20
N GLN A 113 -26.18 -15.91 -21.31
CA GLN A 113 -27.41 -15.14 -21.61
C GLN A 113 -27.66 -14.97 -23.12
N HIS A 114 -26.72 -15.38 -23.98
CA HIS A 114 -26.78 -15.24 -25.42
C HIS A 114 -27.01 -16.57 -26.17
N ILE A 115 -27.28 -17.66 -25.44
CA ILE A 115 -27.65 -18.99 -25.94
C ILE A 115 -29.03 -19.30 -25.38
#